data_AF-A0A7S1L0M8-F1
#
_entry.id   AF-A0A7S1L0M8-F1
#
_cell.length_a   1.000
_cell.length_b   1.000
_cell.length_c   1.000
_cell.angle_alpha   90.00
_cell.angle_beta   90.00
_cell.angle_gamma   90.00
#
_symmetry.space_group_name_H-M   'P 1'
#
loop_
_entity.id
_entity.type
_entity.pdbx_description
1 polymer ?
#
loop_
_entity_poly.entity_id
_entity_poly.type
_entity_poly.pdbx_seq_one_letter_code
_entity_poly.pdbx_strand_id
1 'polypeptide(L)'
;MSTPGKQLVRATVNGAAAQLVAGVPLIKALAIAGHAVPYVCWHPDIHSSGGRCRACVCKVDGRIQTACTQTPHEGIDVVTDDPDCVALRDAAIALNGKDAGVAVSDANRDDVMPDLAANARYIERVPE
;
A
#
# COMPACT_ATOMS: atom_id res chain seq x y z
N MET A 1 6.67 4.74 27.25
CA MET A 1 7.29 4.80 25.91
C MET A 1 6.23 5.36 24.98
N SER A 2 6.35 6.63 24.61
CA SER A 2 5.32 7.35 23.86
C SER A 2 5.00 6.60 22.57
N THR A 3 3.74 6.21 22.39
CA THR A 3 3.21 5.77 21.11
C THR A 3 3.54 6.86 20.08
N PRO A 4 4.23 6.56 18.97
CA PRO A 4 4.43 7.55 17.93
C PRO A 4 3.05 8.01 17.47
N GLY A 5 2.74 9.30 17.65
CA GLY A 5 1.53 9.89 17.09
C GLY A 5 1.55 9.63 15.59
N LYS A 6 0.44 9.11 15.05
CA LYS A 6 0.28 9.00 13.59
C LYS A 6 0.34 10.43 13.06
N GLN A 7 1.31 10.72 12.19
CA GLN A 7 1.47 12.01 11.54
C GLN A 7 1.10 11.85 10.06
N LEU A 8 0.48 12.84 9.43
CA LEU A 8 0.27 12.85 7.98
C LEU A 8 1.51 13.46 7.29
N VAL A 9 1.94 12.85 6.20
CA VAL A 9 2.98 13.36 5.32
C VAL A 9 2.40 13.71 3.96
N ARG A 10 2.91 14.76 3.33
CA ARG A 10 2.53 15.13 1.96
C ARG A 10 3.12 14.11 1.00
N ALA A 11 2.30 13.66 0.07
CA ALA A 11 2.69 12.67 -0.94
C ALA A 11 2.11 13.03 -2.30
N THR A 12 2.72 12.47 -3.34
CA THR A 12 2.12 12.40 -4.68
C THR A 12 1.80 10.94 -4.97
N VAL A 13 0.56 10.62 -5.31
CA VAL A 13 0.15 9.25 -5.68
C VAL A 13 -0.50 9.30 -7.06
N ASN A 14 0.08 8.58 -8.02
CA ASN A 14 -0.35 8.58 -9.43
C ASN A 14 -0.49 9.99 -10.02
N GLY A 15 0.44 10.89 -9.66
CA GLY A 15 0.45 12.28 -10.11
C GLY A 15 -0.54 13.22 -9.40
N ALA A 16 -1.33 12.73 -8.45
CA ALA A 16 -2.25 13.55 -7.66
C ALA A 16 -1.68 13.80 -6.24
N ALA A 17 -1.92 15.00 -5.72
CA ALA A 17 -1.56 15.33 -4.34
C ALA A 17 -2.40 14.49 -3.35
N ALA A 18 -1.72 13.87 -2.39
CA ALA A 18 -2.33 13.01 -1.38
C ALA A 18 -1.71 13.24 0.00
N GLN A 19 -2.36 12.72 1.03
CA GLN A 19 -1.81 12.65 2.38
C GLN A 19 -1.72 11.19 2.82
N LEU A 20 -0.53 10.78 3.25
CA LEU A 20 -0.28 9.42 3.71
C LEU A 20 0.06 9.42 5.19
N VAL A 21 -0.39 8.39 5.89
CA VAL A 21 -0.12 8.24 7.32
C VAL A 21 1.31 7.73 7.48
N ALA A 22 2.15 8.50 8.16
CA ALA A 22 3.51 8.12 8.51
C ALA A 22 3.53 7.06 9.63
N GLY A 23 4.65 6.34 9.72
CA GLY A 23 4.87 5.33 10.76
C GLY A 23 4.09 4.02 10.57
N VAL A 24 3.36 3.87 9.45
CA VAL A 24 2.77 2.59 9.03
C VAL A 24 3.37 2.15 7.68
N PRO A 25 3.31 0.85 7.33
CA PRO A 25 3.74 0.39 6.02
C PRO A 25 3.01 1.13 4.89
N LEU A 26 3.72 1.45 3.81
CA LEU A 26 3.20 2.21 2.67
C LEU A 26 1.97 1.53 2.07
N ILE A 27 1.93 0.19 1.99
CA ILE A 27 0.74 -0.56 1.55
C ILE A 27 -0.53 -0.22 2.35
N LYS A 28 -0.40 0.01 3.67
CA LYS A 28 -1.51 0.38 4.54
C LYS A 28 -1.88 1.84 4.37
N ALA A 29 -0.88 2.73 4.28
CA ALA A 29 -1.10 4.14 4.05
C ALA A 29 -1.81 4.40 2.71
N LEU A 30 -1.38 3.73 1.65
CA LEU A 30 -2.00 3.80 0.33
C LEU A 30 -3.46 3.31 0.35
N ALA A 31 -3.74 2.20 1.02
CA ALA A 31 -5.11 1.71 1.13
C ALA A 31 -6.03 2.66 1.90
N ILE A 32 -5.55 3.27 2.99
CA ILE A 32 -6.28 4.31 3.73
C ILE A 32 -6.56 5.52 2.83
N ALA A 33 -5.60 5.91 1.99
CA ALA A 33 -5.77 6.99 1.03
C ALA A 33 -6.59 6.62 -0.22
N GLY A 34 -7.14 5.40 -0.31
CA GLY A 34 -7.95 4.95 -1.45
C GLY A 34 -7.15 4.42 -2.65
N HIS A 35 -5.83 4.24 -2.50
CA HIS A 35 -4.90 3.77 -3.54
C HIS A 35 -4.38 2.36 -3.25
N ALA A 36 -5.26 1.44 -2.85
CA ALA A 36 -4.87 0.08 -2.48
C ALA A 36 -4.13 -0.65 -3.62
N VAL A 37 -3.08 -1.39 -3.27
CA VAL A 37 -2.32 -2.24 -4.19
C VAL A 37 -2.47 -3.70 -3.79
N PRO A 38 -2.41 -4.65 -4.74
CA PRO A 38 -2.64 -6.04 -4.41
C PRO A 38 -1.50 -6.62 -3.58
N TYR A 39 -1.82 -7.63 -2.78
CA TYR A 39 -0.85 -8.39 -2.00
C TYR A 39 -1.30 -9.84 -1.88
N VAL A 40 -0.37 -10.69 -1.43
CA VAL A 40 -0.63 -12.12 -1.17
C VAL A 40 -0.10 -12.51 0.21
N CYS A 41 1.07 -12.00 0.60
CA CYS A 41 1.74 -12.39 1.85
C CYS A 41 1.71 -11.31 2.94
N TRP A 42 0.86 -10.30 2.83
CA TRP A 42 0.75 -9.20 3.79
C TRP A 42 -0.58 -9.28 4.54
N HIS A 43 -0.60 -8.84 5.80
CA HIS A 43 -1.80 -8.73 6.62
C HIS A 43 -1.64 -7.56 7.61
N PRO A 44 -2.69 -6.76 7.87
CA PRO A 44 -2.60 -5.57 8.73
C PRO A 44 -2.20 -5.86 10.19
N ASP A 45 -2.50 -7.06 10.69
CA ASP A 45 -2.16 -7.50 12.06
C ASP A 45 -0.81 -8.20 12.16
N ILE A 46 -0.10 -8.38 11.03
CA ILE A 46 1.23 -8.97 11.03
C ILE A 46 2.27 -7.84 11.02
N HIS A 47 3.04 -7.78 12.11
CA HIS A 47 4.00 -6.71 12.41
C HIS A 47 5.16 -6.59 11.41
N SER A 48 5.43 -7.62 10.60
CA SER A 48 6.52 -7.59 9.63
C SER A 48 6.13 -8.21 8.28
N SER A 49 6.14 -7.39 7.24
CA SER A 49 6.10 -7.83 5.85
C SER A 49 7.52 -8.14 5.37
N GLY A 50 7.74 -9.33 4.82
CA GLY A 50 9.05 -9.71 4.29
C GLY A 50 9.30 -9.32 2.83
N GLY A 51 8.34 -8.67 2.14
CA GLY A 51 8.47 -8.38 0.71
C GLY A 51 8.59 -9.65 -0.18
N ARG A 52 8.05 -10.79 0.28
CA ARG A 52 8.27 -12.10 -0.35
C ARG A 52 7.46 -12.30 -1.62
N CYS A 53 6.15 -12.01 -1.59
CA CYS A 53 5.27 -12.31 -2.73
C CYS A 53 5.41 -11.35 -3.92
N ARG A 54 6.02 -10.17 -3.72
CA ARG A 54 6.18 -9.09 -4.74
C ARG A 54 4.90 -8.60 -5.42
N ALA A 55 3.71 -9.00 -4.98
CA ALA A 55 2.46 -8.49 -5.52
C ALA A 55 2.20 -7.00 -5.22
N CYS A 56 2.81 -6.42 -4.20
CA CYS A 56 2.60 -5.01 -3.83
C CYS A 56 3.66 -4.04 -4.40
N VAL A 57 4.39 -4.43 -5.46
CA VAL A 57 5.44 -3.57 -6.05
C VAL A 57 4.84 -2.29 -6.59
N CYS A 58 5.45 -1.14 -6.31
CA CYS A 58 5.10 0.18 -6.81
C CYS A 58 6.39 0.91 -7.18
N LYS A 59 6.27 1.96 -8.00
CA LYS A 59 7.38 2.89 -8.20
C LYS A 59 7.33 3.92 -7.09
N VAL A 60 8.35 3.93 -6.25
CA VAL A 60 8.50 4.82 -5.10
C VAL A 60 9.75 5.63 -5.32
N ASP A 61 9.61 6.95 -5.44
CA ASP A 61 10.68 7.90 -5.74
C ASP A 61 11.52 7.49 -6.96
N GLY A 62 10.82 7.07 -8.02
CA GLY A 62 11.42 6.61 -9.27
C GLY A 62 12.00 5.18 -9.25
N ARG A 63 11.92 4.45 -8.13
CA ARG A 63 12.45 3.09 -7.98
C ARG A 63 11.36 2.07 -7.73
N ILE A 64 11.43 0.91 -8.37
CA ILE A 64 10.48 -0.19 -8.13
C ILE A 64 10.79 -0.85 -6.79
N GLN A 65 9.85 -0.75 -5.85
CA GLN A 65 9.98 -1.23 -4.48
C GLN A 65 8.68 -1.88 -3.99
N THR A 66 8.74 -2.77 -3.01
CA THR A 66 7.55 -3.37 -2.41
C THR A 66 6.88 -2.43 -1.42
N ALA A 67 5.62 -2.06 -1.63
CA ALA A 67 4.91 -1.16 -0.74
C ALA A 67 4.78 -1.69 0.71
N CYS A 68 4.81 -3.01 0.92
CA CYS A 68 4.71 -3.58 2.26
C CYS A 68 5.98 -3.42 3.11
N THR A 69 7.13 -3.07 2.53
CA THR A 69 8.39 -2.88 3.27
C THR A 69 8.84 -1.43 3.35
N GLN A 70 8.14 -0.52 2.69
CA GLN A 70 8.42 0.91 2.71
C GLN A 70 7.56 1.61 3.76
N THR A 71 8.01 2.79 4.20
CA THR A 71 7.26 3.68 5.09
C THR A 71 7.13 5.05 4.41
N PRO A 72 5.94 5.68 4.42
CA PRO A 72 5.77 7.03 3.91
C PRO A 72 6.72 8.02 4.59
N HIS A 73 7.25 8.94 3.81
CA HIS A 73 8.05 10.07 4.27
C HIS A 73 7.59 11.34 3.54
N GLU A 74 8.00 12.50 4.04
CA GLU A 74 7.59 13.79 3.48
C GLU A 74 8.06 13.93 2.03
N GLY A 75 7.12 14.24 1.13
CA GLY A 75 7.38 14.42 -0.30
C GLY A 75 7.48 13.13 -1.11
N ILE A 76 7.12 11.98 -0.53
CA ILE A 76 7.15 10.69 -1.23
C ILE A 76 6.31 10.71 -2.51
N ASP A 77 6.88 10.21 -3.60
CA ASP A 77 6.20 10.04 -4.89
C ASP A 77 5.95 8.54 -5.16
N VAL A 78 4.69 8.18 -5.40
CA VAL A 78 4.27 6.79 -5.59
C VAL A 78 3.45 6.65 -6.86
N VAL A 79 3.87 5.75 -7.75
CA VAL A 79 3.11 5.33 -8.92
C VAL A 79 2.74 3.85 -8.76
N THR A 80 1.43 3.59 -8.61
CA THR A 80 0.86 2.26 -8.41
C THR A 80 0.50 1.56 -9.71
N ASP A 81 0.44 2.28 -10.83
CA ASP A 81 0.02 1.80 -12.15
C ASP A 81 1.12 1.93 -13.21
N ASP A 82 2.37 2.14 -12.79
CA ASP A 82 3.52 2.15 -13.70
C ASP A 82 3.61 0.82 -14.47
N PRO A 83 3.79 0.84 -15.81
CA PRO A 83 3.74 -0.38 -16.63
C PRO A 83 4.72 -1.47 -16.20
N ASP A 84 5.92 -1.11 -15.76
CA ASP A 84 6.93 -2.08 -15.30
C ASP A 84 6.50 -2.70 -13.97
N CYS A 85 5.87 -1.90 -13.09
CA CYS A 85 5.30 -2.39 -11.84
C CYS A 85 4.15 -3.36 -12.08
N VAL A 86 3.27 -3.08 -13.05
CA VAL A 86 2.15 -3.96 -13.41
C VAL A 86 2.67 -5.29 -13.97
N ALA A 87 3.61 -5.25 -14.92
CA ALA A 87 4.18 -6.46 -15.50
C ALA A 87 4.88 -7.35 -14.46
N LEU A 88 5.63 -6.75 -13.53
CA LEU A 88 6.24 -7.48 -12.42
C LEU A 88 5.21 -8.07 -11.46
N ARG A 89 4.11 -7.35 -11.23
CA ARG A 89 3.00 -7.83 -10.40
C ARG A 89 2.37 -9.07 -11.00
N ASP A 90 2.04 -9.04 -12.28
CA ASP A 90 1.40 -10.15 -12.98
C ASP A 90 2.30 -11.38 -12.96
N ALA A 91 3.59 -11.21 -13.25
CA ALA A 91 4.58 -12.29 -13.18
C ALA A 91 4.72 -12.84 -11.75
N ALA A 92 4.80 -11.97 -10.75
CA ALA A 92 4.90 -12.39 -9.36
C ALA A 92 3.68 -13.18 -8.91
N ILE A 93 2.48 -12.71 -9.26
CA ILE A 93 1.22 -13.37 -8.89
C ILE A 93 1.10 -14.74 -9.57
N ALA A 94 1.43 -14.83 -10.86
CA ALA A 94 1.45 -16.10 -11.58
C ALA A 94 2.39 -17.13 -10.91
N LEU A 95 3.56 -16.68 -10.44
CA LEU A 95 4.53 -17.55 -9.75
C LEU A 95 4.10 -17.95 -8.33
N ASN A 96 3.19 -17.20 -7.68
CA ASN A 96 2.68 -17.53 -6.35
C ASN A 96 1.62 -18.68 -6.35
N GLY A 97 1.26 -19.23 -7.51
CA GLY A 97 0.62 -20.56 -7.59
C GLY A 97 -0.90 -20.60 -7.41
N LYS A 98 -1.65 -19.73 -8.11
CA LYS A 98 -3.05 -19.99 -8.48
C LYS A 98 -3.25 -19.53 -9.91
N ASP A 99 -3.91 -20.36 -10.72
CA ASP A 99 -4.26 -20.08 -12.10
C ASP A 99 -4.67 -18.61 -12.31
N ALA A 100 -4.07 -17.98 -13.32
CA ALA A 100 -4.13 -16.56 -13.64
C ALA A 100 -5.53 -16.10 -14.07
N GLY A 101 -6.49 -16.13 -13.14
CA GLY A 101 -7.90 -15.80 -13.37
C GLY A 101 -8.67 -15.32 -12.13
N VAL A 102 -8.07 -15.29 -10.93
CA VAL A 102 -8.67 -14.59 -9.78
C VAL A 102 -8.15 -13.17 -9.78
N ALA A 103 -9.04 -12.23 -10.09
CA ALA A 103 -8.82 -10.82 -9.87
C ALA A 103 -8.33 -10.61 -8.43
N VAL A 104 -7.05 -10.26 -8.30
CA VAL A 104 -6.37 -9.86 -7.05
C VAL A 104 -7.05 -8.66 -6.36
N SER A 105 -8.07 -8.08 -7.02
CA SER A 105 -8.98 -7.07 -6.50
C SER A 105 -9.97 -7.61 -5.46
N ASP A 106 -10.38 -8.87 -5.55
CA ASP A 106 -11.51 -9.37 -4.77
C ASP A 106 -11.08 -10.06 -3.47
N ALA A 107 -9.91 -10.69 -3.45
CA ALA A 107 -9.41 -11.39 -2.27
C ALA A 107 -8.80 -10.45 -1.20
N ASN A 108 -8.49 -9.20 -1.56
CA ASN A 108 -7.82 -8.25 -0.66
C ASN A 108 -8.75 -7.14 -0.16
N ARG A 109 -9.94 -6.97 -0.73
CA ARG A 109 -10.78 -5.80 -0.44
C ARG A 109 -11.30 -5.79 0.99
N ASP A 110 -11.68 -6.95 1.51
CA ASP A 110 -12.30 -7.07 2.83
C ASP A 110 -11.25 -7.11 3.97
N ASP A 111 -10.03 -7.58 3.67
CA ASP A 111 -8.93 -7.74 4.63
C ASP A 111 -8.16 -6.44 4.92
N VAL A 112 -8.07 -5.52 3.95
CA VAL A 112 -7.31 -4.27 4.19
C VAL A 112 -8.09 -3.32 5.08
N MET A 113 -9.38 -3.11 4.83
CA MET A 113 -10.23 -2.17 5.57
C MET A 113 -11.72 -2.53 5.37
N PRO A 114 -12.50 -2.82 6.44
CA PRO A 114 -13.89 -3.26 6.30
C PRO A 114 -14.89 -2.17 5.86
N ASP A 115 -14.46 -0.93 5.59
CA ASP A 115 -15.34 0.19 5.15
C ASP A 115 -14.52 1.39 4.63
N LEU A 116 -14.78 1.87 3.41
CA LEU A 116 -14.20 3.12 2.89
C LEU A 116 -14.51 4.34 3.80
N ALA A 117 -15.62 4.35 4.52
CA ALA A 117 -15.92 5.39 5.50
C ALA A 117 -15.07 5.26 6.78
N ALA A 118 -14.53 4.08 7.10
CA ALA A 118 -13.54 3.94 8.17
C ALA A 118 -12.19 4.55 7.79
N ASN A 119 -11.84 4.58 6.49
CA ASN A 119 -10.62 5.22 5.99
C ASN A 119 -10.67 6.74 6.11
N ALA A 120 -11.80 7.35 5.71
CA ALA A 120 -12.03 8.78 5.90
C ALA A 120 -11.92 9.16 7.38
N ARG A 121 -12.57 8.37 8.26
CA ARG A 121 -12.46 8.53 9.72
C ARG A 121 -11.05 8.33 10.25
N TYR A 122 -10.23 7.49 9.62
CA TYR A 122 -8.86 7.26 10.05
C TYR A 122 -8.00 8.49 9.79
N ILE A 123 -8.12 9.10 8.61
CA ILE A 123 -7.42 10.36 8.27
C ILE A 123 -7.93 11.50 9.15
N GLU A 124 -9.25 11.64 9.32
CA GLU A 124 -9.87 12.66 10.18
C GLU A 124 -9.48 12.54 11.68
N ARG A 125 -9.09 11.34 12.13
CA ARG A 125 -8.63 11.08 13.51
C ARG A 125 -7.13 11.26 13.71
N VAL A 126 -6.36 11.55 12.65
CA VAL A 126 -4.96 11.91 12.81
C VAL A 126 -4.90 13.37 13.29
N PRO A 127 -4.43 13.63 14.53
CA PRO A 127 -4.20 15.00 14.97
C PRO A 127 -3.09 15.64 14.13
N GLU A 128 -3.19 16.96 13.90
CA GLU A 128 -2.19 17.77 13.18
C GLU A 128 -0.77 17.62 13.75
#